data_AF-A0A6I5A5X0-F1
#
_entry.id   AF-A0A6I5A5X0-F1
#
_cell.length_a   1.000
_cell.length_b   1.000
_cell.length_c   1.000
_cell.angle_alpha   90.00
_cell.angle_beta   90.00
_cell.angle_gamma   90.00
#
_symmetry.space_group_name_H-M   'P 1'
#
loop_
_entity.id
_entity.type
_entity.pdbx_description
1 polymer ?
#
loop_
_entity_poly.entity_id
_entity_poly.type
_entity_poly.pdbx_seq_one_letter_code
_entity_poly.pdbx_strand_id
1 'polypeptide(L)'
;MIKAKLISVLLLLPFILIGCQNNNLNLSKDVSNIEVYKWNSEELVVTIDDKEFIDELVKELDNAKTGSTANMDFESPDFELHFKNENETLLEIGYYKKVMNLDVEGRYWDYSEDTMYNVELQLPID
;
A
#
# COMPACT_ATOMS: atom_id res chain seq x y z
N MET A 1 66.90 -9.08 -14.21
CA MET A 1 65.64 -8.64 -14.86
C MET A 1 64.67 -9.80 -14.94
N ILE A 2 63.73 -9.91 -14.00
CA ILE A 2 62.53 -10.73 -14.15
C ILE A 2 61.38 -9.89 -13.57
N LYS A 3 60.47 -9.49 -14.47
CA LYS A 3 59.31 -8.64 -14.18
C LYS A 3 58.23 -9.52 -13.56
N ALA A 4 57.93 -9.36 -12.27
CA ALA A 4 56.71 -9.92 -11.69
C ALA A 4 55.54 -8.99 -12.04
N LYS A 5 54.61 -9.53 -12.84
CA LYS A 5 53.42 -8.85 -13.34
C LYS A 5 52.53 -8.42 -12.16
N LEU A 6 52.11 -7.15 -12.19
CA LEU A 6 51.02 -6.62 -11.36
C LEU A 6 49.77 -7.49 -11.58
N ILE A 7 49.40 -8.29 -10.58
CA ILE A 7 48.11 -8.96 -10.57
C ILE A 7 47.09 -7.95 -10.04
N SER A 8 46.35 -7.40 -11.00
CA SER A 8 45.08 -6.71 -10.85
C SER A 8 44.13 -7.55 -9.99
N VAL A 9 43.86 -7.08 -8.77
CA VAL A 9 42.65 -7.46 -8.01
C VAL A 9 41.83 -6.19 -7.90
N LEU A 10 41.13 -5.88 -8.99
CA LEU A 10 40.01 -4.95 -8.99
C LEU A 10 38.94 -5.61 -8.10
N LEU A 11 38.97 -5.25 -6.82
CA LEU A 11 37.98 -5.62 -5.82
C LEU A 11 36.68 -4.85 -6.15
N LEU A 12 36.01 -5.27 -7.22
CA LEU A 12 34.62 -4.93 -7.46
C LEU A 12 33.84 -5.59 -6.32
N LEU A 13 33.66 -4.85 -5.23
CA LEU A 13 32.54 -5.04 -4.32
C LEU A 13 31.28 -4.83 -5.17
N PRO A 14 30.49 -5.86 -5.50
CA PRO A 14 29.10 -5.57 -5.76
C PRO A 14 28.55 -5.22 -4.38
N PHE A 15 28.36 -3.92 -4.12
CA PHE A 15 27.41 -3.51 -3.11
C PHE A 15 26.09 -4.14 -3.53
N ILE A 16 25.74 -5.22 -2.84
CA ILE A 16 24.45 -5.86 -2.91
C ILE A 16 23.51 -4.78 -2.37
N LEU A 17 22.97 -3.97 -3.28
CA LEU A 17 21.80 -3.15 -3.04
C LEU A 17 20.68 -4.16 -2.79
N ILE A 18 20.61 -4.66 -1.56
CA ILE A 18 19.37 -5.17 -1.00
C ILE A 18 18.51 -3.91 -0.93
N GLY A 19 17.86 -3.58 -2.04
CA GLY A 19 16.84 -2.56 -2.06
C GLY A 19 15.83 -2.95 -0.99
N CYS A 20 15.48 -2.02 -0.10
CA CYS A 20 14.31 -2.19 0.74
C CYS A 20 13.14 -2.49 -0.21
N GLN A 21 12.72 -3.75 -0.27
CA GLN A 21 11.37 -4.07 -0.68
C GLN A 21 10.48 -3.44 0.38
N ASN A 22 9.95 -2.25 0.08
CA ASN A 22 8.83 -1.69 0.84
C ASN A 22 7.65 -2.61 0.54
N ASN A 23 7.47 -3.62 1.39
CA ASN A 23 6.23 -4.37 1.43
C ASN A 23 5.43 -3.75 2.58
N ASN A 24 4.54 -2.82 2.23
CA ASN A 24 3.73 -2.13 3.23
C ASN A 24 2.62 -3.03 3.78
N LEU A 25 2.14 -3.98 2.98
CA LEU A 25 1.01 -4.81 3.34
C LEU A 25 1.50 -6.18 3.84
N ASN A 26 1.17 -6.51 5.08
CA ASN A 26 1.43 -7.83 5.65
C ASN A 26 0.18 -8.72 5.55
N LEU A 27 -0.20 -9.07 4.32
CA LEU A 27 -1.37 -9.93 4.07
C LEU A 27 -0.97 -11.41 4.21
N SER A 28 -1.70 -12.15 5.05
CA SER A 28 -1.47 -13.59 5.27
C SER A 28 -2.00 -14.48 4.13
N LYS A 29 -2.87 -13.92 3.28
CA LYS A 29 -3.59 -14.60 2.19
C LYS A 29 -3.89 -13.60 1.06
N ASP A 30 -4.23 -14.13 -0.12
CA ASP A 30 -4.71 -13.32 -1.24
C ASP A 30 -6.08 -12.70 -0.92
N VAL A 31 -6.31 -11.48 -1.39
CA VAL A 31 -7.61 -10.80 -1.24
C VAL A 31 -8.57 -11.35 -2.29
N SER A 32 -9.72 -11.84 -1.84
CA SER A 32 -10.79 -12.39 -2.68
C SER A 32 -11.84 -11.37 -3.08
N ASN A 33 -12.11 -10.40 -2.20
CA ASN A 33 -13.04 -9.31 -2.44
C ASN A 33 -12.73 -8.15 -1.49
N ILE A 34 -13.25 -6.96 -1.80
CA ILE A 34 -13.18 -5.78 -0.94
C ILE A 34 -14.61 -5.34 -0.65
N GLU A 35 -14.99 -5.37 0.63
CA GLU A 35 -16.25 -4.79 1.07
C GLU A 35 -16.05 -3.30 1.36
N VAL A 36 -16.92 -2.46 0.82
CA VAL A 36 -16.86 -1.00 0.97
C VAL A 36 -18.00 -0.58 1.88
N TYR A 37 -17.67 -0.07 3.06
CA TYR A 37 -18.62 0.43 4.03
C TYR A 37 -18.59 1.96 4.07
N LYS A 38 -19.71 2.58 4.42
CA LYS A 38 -19.70 3.99 4.79
C LYS A 38 -18.88 4.19 6.06
N TRP A 39 -18.01 5.21 6.08
CA TRP A 39 -17.11 5.44 7.22
C TRP A 39 -17.87 5.50 8.56
N ASN A 40 -17.35 4.78 9.57
CA ASN A 40 -17.95 4.67 10.91
C ASN A 40 -19.42 4.18 10.89
N SER A 41 -19.76 3.28 9.97
CA SER A 41 -21.10 2.71 9.83
C SER A 41 -21.04 1.23 9.42
N GLU A 42 -22.08 0.48 9.76
CA GLU A 42 -22.29 -0.89 9.27
C GLU A 42 -22.97 -0.92 7.88
N GLU A 43 -23.14 0.24 7.24
CA GLU A 43 -23.76 0.36 5.92
C GLU A 43 -22.80 -0.11 4.82
N LEU A 44 -22.98 -1.35 4.36
CA LEU A 44 -22.30 -1.88 3.17
C LEU A 44 -22.82 -1.17 1.91
N VAL A 45 -21.91 -0.50 1.21
CA VAL A 45 -22.18 0.24 -0.04
C VAL A 45 -22.08 -0.70 -1.23
N VAL A 46 -20.98 -1.46 -1.33
CA VAL A 46 -20.71 -2.38 -2.44
C VAL A 46 -19.65 -3.42 -2.04
N THR A 47 -19.64 -4.54 -2.74
CA THR A 47 -18.55 -5.52 -2.72
C THR A 47 -17.87 -5.51 -4.08
N ILE A 48 -16.55 -5.31 -4.09
CA ILE A 48 -15.72 -5.37 -5.28
C ILE A 48 -15.08 -6.77 -5.33
N ASP A 49 -15.35 -7.53 -6.38
CA ASP A 49 -14.85 -8.90 -6.60
C ASP A 49 -14.08 -9.05 -7.92
N ASP A 50 -13.82 -7.94 -8.62
CA ASP A 50 -12.97 -7.91 -9.81
C ASP A 50 -11.52 -8.21 -9.43
N LYS A 51 -11.07 -9.42 -9.79
CA LYS A 51 -9.74 -9.90 -9.43
C LYS A 51 -8.61 -9.05 -10.01
N GLU A 52 -8.75 -8.55 -11.24
CA GLU A 52 -7.69 -7.77 -11.88
C GLU A 52 -7.51 -6.44 -11.15
N PHE A 53 -8.61 -5.77 -10.83
CA PHE A 53 -8.61 -4.55 -10.05
C PHE A 53 -8.05 -4.76 -8.63
N ILE A 54 -8.47 -5.83 -7.94
CA ILE A 54 -7.99 -6.12 -6.58
C ILE A 54 -6.48 -6.40 -6.57
N ASP A 55 -6.00 -7.22 -7.51
CA ASP A 55 -4.57 -7.54 -7.61
C ASP A 55 -3.75 -6.27 -7.93
N GLU A 56 -4.27 -5.38 -8.77
CA GLU A 56 -3.66 -4.08 -9.06
C GLU A 56 -3.61 -3.18 -7.81
N LEU A 57 -4.75 -3.01 -7.14
CA LEU A 57 -4.84 -2.16 -5.94
C LEU A 57 -3.94 -2.65 -4.81
N VAL A 58 -3.97 -3.95 -4.51
CA VAL A 58 -3.11 -4.54 -3.46
C VAL A 58 -1.64 -4.32 -3.81
N LYS A 59 -1.26 -4.52 -5.08
CA LYS A 59 0.11 -4.29 -5.53
C LYS A 59 0.53 -2.82 -5.41
N GLU A 60 -0.35 -1.88 -5.76
CA GLU A 60 -0.05 -0.45 -5.62
C GLU A 60 0.13 -0.06 -4.16
N LEU A 61 -0.76 -0.50 -3.27
CA LEU A 61 -0.66 -0.25 -1.83
C LEU A 61 0.61 -0.86 -1.22
N ASP A 62 0.92 -2.11 -1.57
CA ASP A 62 2.09 -2.82 -1.03
C ASP A 62 3.39 -2.11 -1.40
N ASN A 63 3.49 -1.57 -2.62
CA ASN A 63 4.68 -0.89 -3.12
C ASN A 63 4.65 0.64 -2.94
N ALA A 64 3.58 1.20 -2.36
CA ALA A 64 3.39 2.63 -2.27
C ALA A 64 4.49 3.31 -1.46
N LYS A 65 4.81 4.55 -1.82
CA LYS A 65 5.41 5.48 -0.86
C LYS A 65 4.37 5.79 0.21
N THR A 66 4.79 5.84 1.47
CA THR A 66 3.94 6.20 2.60
C THR A 66 4.32 7.55 3.19
N GLY A 67 3.36 8.18 3.87
CA GLY A 67 3.54 9.40 4.64
C GLY A 67 2.80 9.30 5.98
N SER A 68 3.37 9.87 7.04
CA SER A 68 2.77 9.76 8.38
C SER A 68 1.74 10.87 8.62
N THR A 69 0.61 10.51 9.23
CA THR A 69 -0.49 11.41 9.58
C THR A 69 -0.65 11.64 11.09
N ALA A 70 0.21 11.05 11.93
CA ALA A 70 0.04 10.94 13.39
C ALA A 70 -0.14 12.28 14.15
N ASN A 71 0.25 13.41 13.55
CA ASN A 71 0.14 14.75 14.17
C ASN A 71 -0.61 15.74 13.27
N MET A 72 -1.39 15.25 12.31
CA MET A 72 -2.18 16.06 11.39
C MET A 72 -3.64 16.13 11.85
N ASP A 73 -4.29 17.27 11.57
CA ASP A 73 -5.74 17.42 11.71
C ASP A 73 -6.33 17.49 10.29
N PHE A 74 -7.15 16.51 9.93
CA PHE A 74 -7.72 16.33 8.59
C PHE A 74 -9.09 15.68 8.67
N GLU A 75 -9.85 15.79 7.59
CA GLU A 75 -11.20 15.21 7.53
C GLU A 75 -11.15 13.69 7.56
N SER A 76 -12.20 13.06 8.08
CA SER A 76 -12.33 11.62 8.05
C SER A 76 -12.57 11.09 6.62
N PRO A 77 -12.22 9.83 6.33
CA PRO A 77 -12.54 9.17 5.07
C PRO A 77 -14.04 9.15 4.74
N ASP A 78 -14.34 8.99 3.45
CA ASP A 78 -15.72 8.79 2.97
C ASP A 78 -16.18 7.35 3.21
N PHE A 79 -15.26 6.39 3.05
CA PHE A 79 -15.53 4.96 3.16
C PHE A 79 -14.47 4.24 3.99
N GLU A 80 -14.85 3.08 4.51
CA GLU A 80 -13.98 2.09 5.12
C GLU A 80 -13.93 0.86 4.20
N LEU A 81 -12.73 0.37 3.92
CA LEU A 81 -12.51 -0.76 3.02
C LEU A 81 -12.06 -1.96 3.83
N HIS A 82 -12.77 -3.07 3.69
CA HIS A 82 -12.41 -4.35 4.31
C HIS A 82 -11.90 -5.28 3.22
N PHE A 83 -10.61 -5.57 3.23
CA PHE A 83 -9.99 -6.53 2.31
C PHE A 83 -10.23 -7.94 2.86
N LYS A 84 -10.98 -8.76 2.13
CA LYS A 84 -11.47 -10.06 2.61
C LYS A 84 -10.80 -11.24 1.90
N ASN A 85 -10.52 -12.30 2.63
CA ASN A 85 -10.35 -13.64 2.08
C ASN A 85 -11.47 -14.54 2.62
N GLU A 86 -12.44 -14.89 1.77
CA GLU A 86 -13.68 -15.55 2.20
C GLU A 86 -14.35 -14.76 3.34
N ASN A 87 -14.41 -15.32 4.55
CA ASN A 87 -15.03 -14.69 5.72
C ASN A 87 -14.05 -13.87 6.58
N GLU A 88 -12.75 -13.99 6.34
CA GLU A 88 -11.70 -13.34 7.13
C GLU A 88 -11.42 -11.93 6.60
N THR A 89 -11.38 -10.93 7.50
CA THR A 89 -10.85 -9.60 7.17
C THR A 89 -9.35 -9.60 7.37
N LEU A 90 -8.61 -9.29 6.31
CA LEU A 90 -7.14 -9.26 6.30
C LEU A 90 -6.58 -7.87 6.61
N LEU A 91 -7.29 -6.82 6.18
CA LEU A 91 -6.89 -5.43 6.31
C LEU A 91 -8.13 -4.53 6.30
N GLU A 92 -8.11 -3.50 7.12
CA GLU A 92 -9.11 -2.43 7.13
C GLU A 92 -8.41 -1.08 6.97
N ILE A 93 -8.86 -0.27 6.01
CA ILE A 93 -8.28 1.06 5.74
C ILE A 93 -9.37 2.05 5.32
N GLY A 94 -9.11 3.34 5.55
CA GLY A 94 -9.97 4.42 5.08
C GLY A 94 -9.75 4.75 3.61
N TYR A 95 -10.81 5.16 2.92
CA TYR A 95 -10.78 5.65 1.55
C TYR A 95 -11.44 7.02 1.38
N TYR A 96 -10.74 7.91 0.68
CA TYR A 96 -11.22 9.23 0.29
C TYR A 96 -11.66 9.27 -1.18
N LYS A 97 -12.87 9.78 -1.44
CA LYS A 97 -13.37 10.05 -2.80
C LYS A 97 -12.55 11.11 -3.53
N LYS A 98 -11.81 11.95 -2.81
CA LYS A 98 -10.86 12.92 -3.37
C LYS A 98 -9.42 12.53 -3.05
N VAL A 99 -8.48 12.99 -3.87
CA VAL A 99 -7.04 12.87 -3.54
C VAL A 99 -6.73 13.83 -2.39
N MET A 100 -6.17 13.27 -1.34
CA MET A 100 -5.69 13.97 -0.15
C MET A 100 -4.19 14.21 -0.27
N ASN A 101 -3.69 15.31 0.28
CA ASN A 101 -2.26 15.60 0.37
C ASN A 101 -1.85 15.63 1.85
N LEU A 102 -1.48 14.48 2.38
CA LEU A 102 -1.14 14.25 3.79
C LEU A 102 0.25 13.62 3.86
N ASP A 103 1.29 14.45 3.73
CA ASP A 103 2.71 14.07 3.52
C ASP A 103 2.99 13.37 2.17
N VAL A 104 2.01 12.62 1.66
CA VAL A 104 1.92 12.08 0.30
C VAL A 104 0.54 12.33 -0.31
N GLU A 105 0.45 12.30 -1.64
CA GLU A 105 -0.81 12.44 -2.38
C GLU A 105 -1.47 11.08 -2.56
N GLY A 106 -2.72 10.89 -2.13
CA GLY A 106 -3.38 9.61 -2.30
C GLY A 106 -4.82 9.56 -1.81
N ARG A 107 -5.39 8.36 -1.76
CA ARG A 107 -6.78 8.11 -1.36
C ARG A 107 -6.95 7.11 -0.24
N TYR A 108 -5.90 6.38 0.13
CA TYR A 108 -5.96 5.25 1.04
C TYR A 108 -5.19 5.57 2.31
N TRP A 109 -5.82 5.39 3.46
CA TRP A 109 -5.27 5.73 4.77
C TRP A 109 -5.41 4.57 5.74
N ASP A 110 -4.28 4.04 6.20
CA ASP A 110 -4.23 3.12 7.33
C ASP A 110 -4.35 3.94 8.62
N TYR A 111 -5.55 3.93 9.19
CA TYR A 111 -5.85 4.61 10.45
C TYR A 111 -5.33 3.87 11.67
N SER A 112 -4.91 2.60 11.54
CA SER A 112 -4.32 1.85 12.63
C SER A 112 -2.85 2.23 12.84
N GLU A 113 -2.17 2.60 11.76
CA GLU A 113 -0.75 2.99 11.73
C GLU A 113 -0.51 4.47 11.43
N ASP A 114 -1.57 5.30 11.43
CA ASP A 114 -1.52 6.73 11.07
C ASP A 114 -0.71 6.98 9.78
N THR A 115 -1.02 6.23 8.72
CA THR A 115 -0.21 6.17 7.50
C THR A 115 -1.05 6.39 6.25
N MET A 116 -0.67 7.38 5.44
CA MET A 116 -1.24 7.64 4.13
C MET A 116 -0.43 6.91 3.05
N TYR A 117 -1.10 6.23 2.12
CA TYR A 117 -0.48 5.61 0.95
C TYR A 117 -0.53 6.55 -0.26
N ASN A 118 0.59 6.67 -0.98
CA ASN A 118 0.69 7.41 -2.24
C ASN A 118 0.05 6.63 -3.39
N VAL A 119 -1.27 6.40 -3.31
CA VAL A 119 -2.07 5.65 -4.26
C VAL A 119 -3.31 6.47 -4.60
N GLU A 120 -3.44 6.83 -5.87
CA GLU A 120 -4.57 7.63 -6.39
C GLU A 120 -5.61 6.80 -7.14
N LEU A 121 -5.39 5.48 -7.26
CA LEU A 121 -6.32 4.56 -7.90
C LEU A 121 -7.73 4.76 -7.31
N GLN A 122 -8.71 4.91 -8.20
CA GLN A 122 -10.09 5.17 -7.80
C GLN A 122 -10.85 3.85 -7.72
N LEU A 123 -11.63 3.67 -6.65
CA LEU A 123 -12.52 2.52 -6.56
C LEU A 123 -13.64 2.63 -7.62
N PRO A 124 -14.08 1.51 -8.21
CA PRO A 124 -15.17 1.47 -9.18
C PRO A 124 -16.54 1.61 -8.49
N ILE A 125 -16.78 2.76 -7.85
CA ILE A 125 -17.98 3.06 -7.05
C ILE A 125 -18.56 4.43 -7.41
N ASP A 126 -19.88 4.57 -7.31
CA ASP A 126 -20.61 5.81 -7.64
C ASP A 126 -20.54 6.89 -6.53
#